data_AF-A0A534WL06-F1
#
_entry.id   AF-A0A534WL06-F1
#
_cell.length_a   1.000
_cell.length_b   1.000
_cell.length_c   1.000
_cell.angle_alpha   90.00
_cell.angle_beta   90.00
_cell.angle_gamma   90.00
#
_symmetry.space_group_name_H-M   'P 1'
#
loop_
_entity.id
_entity.type
_entity.pdbx_description
1 polymer ?
#
loop_
_entity_poly.entity_id
_entity_poly.type
_entity_poly.pdbx_seq_one_letter_code
_entity_poly.pdbx_strand_id
1 'polypeptide(L)'
;MKDDLFAELLESVRQGGAILRGKRRPSRAFRFDEPDVRALRESYGLSQAKFAALMGISPGTLRNWEQGRRRPEGSARVLLGVVERHPQAVLDVVTGAPSNRLLERPGRRTLHPRGAVPAGRSTAGR
;
A
#
# COMPACT_ATOMS: atom_id res chain seq x y z
N MET A 1 24.92 21.31 12.50
CA MET A 1 23.69 20.48 12.56
C MET A 1 22.89 20.99 13.75
N LYS A 2 21.55 21.00 13.72
CA LYS A 2 20.77 21.46 14.90
C LYS A 2 20.90 20.41 16.01
N ASP A 3 21.35 20.81 17.20
CA ASP A 3 21.59 19.88 18.32
C ASP A 3 20.33 19.09 18.71
N ASP A 4 19.17 19.72 18.58
CA ASP A 4 17.87 19.09 18.83
C ASP A 4 17.60 17.91 17.89
N LEU A 5 17.93 18.04 16.61
CA LEU A 5 17.74 16.97 15.63
C LEU A 5 18.67 15.79 15.93
N PHE A 6 19.90 16.08 16.37
CA PHE A 6 20.84 15.03 16.77
C PHE A 6 20.33 14.26 18.00
N ALA A 7 19.79 14.97 19.00
CA ALA A 7 19.20 14.37 20.17
C ALA A 7 18.01 13.46 19.84
N GLU A 8 17.11 13.91 18.95
CA GLU A 8 15.94 13.14 18.50
C GLU A 8 16.34 11.86 17.74
N LEU A 9 17.35 11.95 16.87
CA LEU A 9 17.88 10.80 16.14
C LEU A 9 18.55 9.80 17.08
N LEU A 10 19.38 10.27 18.02
CA LEU A 10 20.05 9.42 19.00
C LEU A 10 19.03 8.67 19.86
N GLU A 11 17.96 9.36 20.26
CA GLU A 11 16.86 8.76 21.00
C GLU A 11 16.14 7.69 20.17
N SER A 12 15.83 7.96 18.90
CA SER A 12 15.21 6.98 17.99
C SER A 12 16.05 5.71 17.82
N VAL A 13 17.37 5.84 17.71
CA VAL A 13 18.29 4.69 17.62
C VAL A 13 18.30 3.87 18.91
N ARG A 14 18.35 4.52 20.07
CA ARG A 14 18.28 3.85 21.38
C ARG A 14 16.97 3.08 21.55
N GLN A 15 15.86 3.71 21.15
CA GLN A 15 14.54 3.11 21.15
C GLN A 15 14.47 1.89 20.22
N GLY A 16 15.02 1.99 19.00
CA GLY A 16 15.13 0.86 18.07
C GLY A 16 15.93 -0.31 18.66
N GLY A 17 17.07 -0.04 19.29
CA GLY A 17 17.87 -1.05 19.96
C GLY A 17 17.14 -1.73 21.13
N ALA A 18 16.35 -0.97 21.91
CA ALA A 18 15.53 -1.52 22.98
C ALA A 18 14.40 -2.42 22.46
N ILE A 19 13.80 -2.07 21.30
CA ILE A 19 12.79 -2.88 20.63
C ILE A 19 13.39 -4.21 20.13
N LEU A 20 14.54 -4.17 19.43
CA LEU A 20 15.21 -5.37 18.92
C LEU A 20 15.61 -6.35 20.03
N ARG A 21 15.97 -5.83 21.22
CA ARG A 21 16.30 -6.64 22.41
C ARG A 21 15.07 -7.08 23.23
N GLY A 22 13.85 -6.76 22.79
CA GLY A 22 12.62 -7.09 23.52
C GLY A 22 12.40 -6.29 24.82
N LYS A 23 13.22 -5.26 25.09
CA LYS A 23 13.13 -4.41 26.30
C LYS A 23 12.08 -3.31 26.17
N ARG A 24 11.59 -3.05 24.96
CA ARG A 24 10.53 -2.08 24.66
C ARG A 24 9.61 -2.65 23.58
N ARG A 25 8.30 -2.38 23.68
CA ARG A 25 7.36 -2.74 22.61
C ARG A 25 7.45 -1.73 21.45
N PRO A 26 7.37 -2.18 20.20
CA PRO A 26 7.28 -1.28 19.06
C PRO A 26 5.99 -0.46 19.12
N SER A 27 6.03 0.76 18.60
CA SER A 27 4.87 1.66 18.55
C SER A 27 3.73 1.09 17.70
N ARG A 28 4.06 0.34 16.64
CA ARG A 28 3.12 -0.36 15.76
C ARG A 28 3.67 -1.73 15.40
N ALA A 29 2.79 -2.73 15.38
CA ALA A 29 3.10 -4.07 14.89
C ALA A 29 1.96 -4.53 13.98
N PHE A 30 2.30 -5.16 12.86
CA PHE A 30 1.35 -5.79 11.97
C PHE A 30 1.38 -7.29 12.22
N ARG A 31 0.23 -7.88 12.55
CA ARG A 31 0.06 -9.33 12.66
C ARG A 31 -0.89 -9.76 11.55
N PHE A 32 -0.51 -10.84 10.87
CA PHE A 32 -1.34 -11.46 9.84
C PHE A 32 -1.58 -12.88 10.28
N ASP A 33 -2.85 -13.23 10.46
CA ASP A 33 -3.25 -14.60 10.75
C ASP A 33 -2.93 -15.50 9.56
N GLU A 34 -2.84 -16.80 9.80
CA GLU A 34 -2.63 -17.78 8.75
C GLU A 34 -3.94 -18.00 7.99
N PRO A 35 -4.02 -17.62 6.70
CA PRO A 35 -5.24 -17.79 5.94
C PRO A 35 -5.44 -19.27 5.58
N ASP A 36 -6.68 -19.74 5.70
CA ASP A 36 -7.09 -21.01 5.07
C ASP A 36 -7.24 -20.78 3.57
N VAL A 37 -6.14 -21.00 2.84
CA VAL A 37 -6.06 -20.78 1.40
C VAL A 37 -7.06 -21.66 0.63
N ARG A 38 -7.32 -22.87 1.12
CA ARG A 38 -8.23 -23.80 0.47
C ARG A 38 -9.67 -23.30 0.62
N ALA A 39 -10.08 -22.99 1.84
CA ALA A 39 -11.41 -22.48 2.12
C ALA A 39 -11.67 -21.18 1.34
N LEU A 40 -10.68 -20.28 1.30
CA LEU A 40 -10.76 -19.05 0.51
C LEU A 40 -10.95 -19.31 -0.98
N ARG A 41 -10.20 -20.25 -1.57
CA ARG A 41 -10.39 -20.60 -2.99
C ARG A 41 -11.79 -21.17 -3.23
N GLU A 42 -12.23 -22.07 -2.35
CA GLU A 42 -13.50 -22.79 -2.47
C GLU A 42 -14.70 -21.85 -2.29
N SER A 43 -14.61 -20.84 -1.44
CA SER A 43 -15.66 -19.82 -1.31
C SER A 43 -15.91 -19.03 -2.61
N TYR A 44 -14.89 -18.95 -3.48
CA TYR A 44 -15.01 -18.35 -4.81
C TYR A 44 -15.36 -19.36 -5.92
N GLY A 45 -15.54 -20.64 -5.60
CA GLY A 45 -15.86 -21.68 -6.59
C GLY A 45 -14.78 -21.87 -7.66
N LEU A 46 -13.52 -21.48 -7.37
CA LEU A 46 -12.44 -21.54 -8.34
C LEU A 46 -11.67 -22.85 -8.26
N SER A 47 -11.26 -23.35 -9.43
CA SER A 47 -10.27 -24.43 -9.50
C SER A 47 -8.91 -23.92 -9.03
N GLN A 48 -8.03 -24.83 -8.61
CA GLN A 48 -6.66 -24.49 -8.23
C GLN A 48 -5.93 -23.71 -9.35
N ALA A 49 -6.11 -24.10 -10.61
CA ALA A 49 -5.48 -23.41 -11.73
C ALA A 49 -5.98 -21.96 -11.88
N LYS A 50 -7.29 -21.73 -11.78
CA LYS A 50 -7.87 -20.38 -11.88
C LYS A 50 -7.45 -19.48 -10.71
N PHE A 51 -7.46 -20.02 -9.50
CA PHE A 51 -7.06 -19.26 -8.31
C PHE A 51 -5.54 -18.97 -8.31
N ALA A 52 -4.72 -19.91 -8.77
CA ALA A 52 -3.29 -19.68 -8.93
C ALA A 52 -3.01 -18.57 -9.96
N ALA A 53 -3.75 -18.54 -11.07
CA ALA A 53 -3.67 -17.47 -12.05
C ALA A 53 -4.10 -16.11 -11.48
N LEU A 54 -5.19 -16.06 -10.72
CA LEU A 54 -5.64 -14.85 -10.01
C LEU A 54 -4.56 -14.29 -9.06
N MET A 55 -3.87 -15.20 -8.37
CA MET A 55 -2.81 -14.85 -7.42
C MET A 55 -1.44 -14.62 -8.07
N GLY A 56 -1.29 -14.84 -9.38
CA GLY A 56 -0.01 -14.73 -10.08
C GLY A 56 1.05 -15.75 -9.64
N ILE A 57 0.63 -16.95 -9.22
CA ILE A 57 1.53 -18.03 -8.75
C ILE A 57 1.32 -19.33 -9.54
N SER A 58 2.23 -20.29 -9.39
CA SER A 58 2.05 -21.61 -10.00
C SER A 58 0.98 -22.44 -9.25
N PRO A 59 0.25 -23.35 -9.94
CA PRO A 59 -0.65 -24.30 -9.27
C PRO A 59 0.06 -25.18 -8.24
N GLY A 60 1.35 -25.46 -8.45
CA GLY A 60 2.19 -26.20 -7.50
C GLY A 60 2.42 -25.42 -6.19
N THR A 61 2.64 -24.10 -6.29
CA THR A 61 2.74 -23.22 -5.12
C THR A 61 1.44 -23.22 -4.33
N LEU A 62 0.30 -23.03 -5.00
CA LEU A 62 -1.01 -23.06 -4.36
C LEU A 62 -1.27 -24.42 -3.67
N ARG A 63 -0.98 -25.53 -4.35
CA ARG A 63 -1.11 -26.89 -3.79
C ARG A 63 -0.25 -27.08 -2.54
N ASN A 64 0.98 -26.58 -2.54
CA ASN A 64 1.85 -26.66 -1.36
C ASN A 64 1.28 -25.89 -0.17
N TRP A 65 0.61 -24.76 -0.41
CA TRP A 65 -0.09 -24.00 0.63
C TRP A 65 -1.33 -24.73 1.15
N GLU A 66 -2.21 -25.20 0.25
CA GLU A 66 -3.44 -25.92 0.62
C GLU A 66 -3.21 -27.28 1.29
N GLN A 67 -1.99 -27.82 1.20
CA GLN A 67 -1.56 -29.05 1.88
C GLN A 67 -0.72 -28.78 3.13
N GLY A 68 -0.43 -27.51 3.45
CA GLY A 68 0.41 -27.14 4.59
C GLY A 68 1.90 -27.50 4.45
N ARG A 69 2.35 -27.94 3.28
CA ARG A 69 3.79 -28.22 3.01
C ARG A 69 4.63 -26.96 3.06
N ARG A 70 4.05 -25.84 2.62
CA ARG A 70 4.61 -24.49 2.75
C ARG A 70 3.51 -23.54 3.22
N ARG A 71 3.89 -22.41 3.80
CA ARG A 71 2.95 -21.35 4.20
C ARG A 71 3.14 -20.13 3.30
N PRO A 72 2.08 -19.35 3.01
CA PRO A 72 2.24 -18.04 2.41
C PRO A 72 2.99 -17.12 3.38
N GLU A 73 3.89 -16.29 2.86
CA GLU A 73 4.73 -15.39 3.66
C GLU A 73 4.73 -13.98 3.07
N GLY A 74 5.08 -12.99 3.90
CA GLY A 74 5.24 -11.60 3.49
C GLY A 74 4.01 -11.05 2.76
N SER A 75 4.22 -10.56 1.54
CA SER A 75 3.17 -9.98 0.70
C SER A 75 2.07 -10.96 0.32
N ALA A 76 2.35 -12.27 0.25
CA ALA A 76 1.34 -13.26 -0.09
C ALA A 76 0.21 -13.32 0.95
N ARG A 77 0.51 -13.22 2.26
CA ARG A 77 -0.52 -13.17 3.31
C ARG A 77 -1.38 -11.92 3.19
N VAL A 78 -0.75 -10.79 2.90
CA VAL A 78 -1.47 -9.53 2.71
C VAL A 78 -2.41 -9.65 1.52
N LEU A 79 -1.93 -10.15 0.38
CA LEU A 79 -2.74 -10.30 -0.83
C LEU A 79 -3.89 -11.30 -0.63
N LEU A 80 -3.66 -12.43 0.06
CA LEU A 80 -4.73 -13.35 0.43
C LEU A 80 -5.80 -12.67 1.29
N GLY A 81 -5.40 -11.84 2.25
CA GLY A 81 -6.33 -11.03 3.05
C GLY A 81 -7.06 -9.95 2.23
N VAL A 82 -6.48 -9.46 1.14
CA VAL A 82 -7.14 -8.56 0.18
C VAL A 82 -8.13 -9.35 -0.66
N VAL A 83 -7.80 -10.55 -1.15
CA VAL A 83 -8.74 -11.42 -1.87
C VAL A 83 -9.93 -11.80 -0.99
N GLU A 84 -9.70 -12.07 0.29
CA GLU A 84 -10.77 -12.37 1.24
C GLU A 84 -11.73 -11.21 1.47
N ARG A 85 -11.21 -9.98 1.66
CA ARG A 85 -12.03 -8.81 2.03
C ARG A 85 -12.51 -7.97 0.84
N HIS A 86 -11.72 -7.92 -0.22
CA HIS A 86 -11.87 -7.02 -1.37
C HIS A 86 -11.51 -7.71 -2.70
N PRO A 87 -12.20 -8.81 -3.07
CA PRO A 87 -11.87 -9.60 -4.27
C PRO A 87 -11.90 -8.81 -5.58
N GLN A 88 -12.81 -7.85 -5.70
CA GLN A 88 -12.96 -7.03 -6.92
C GLN A 88 -11.69 -6.23 -7.23
N ALA A 89 -10.98 -5.73 -6.20
CA ALA A 89 -9.75 -4.99 -6.40
C ALA A 89 -8.65 -5.85 -7.06
N VAL A 90 -8.63 -7.15 -6.79
CA VAL A 90 -7.67 -8.08 -7.41
C VAL A 90 -8.13 -8.44 -8.82
N LEU A 91 -9.43 -8.67 -9.02
CA LEU A 91 -9.99 -8.96 -10.33
C LEU A 91 -9.79 -7.81 -11.31
N ASP A 92 -9.99 -6.55 -10.89
CA ASP A 92 -9.74 -5.37 -11.72
C ASP A 92 -8.30 -5.32 -12.23
N VAL A 93 -7.33 -5.60 -11.35
CA VAL A 93 -5.91 -5.64 -11.69
C VAL A 93 -5.59 -6.77 -12.67
N VAL A 94 -6.14 -7.96 -12.46
CA VAL A 94 -5.84 -9.15 -13.29
C VAL A 94 -6.53 -9.08 -14.64
N THR A 95 -7.75 -8.58 -14.71
CA THR A 95 -8.53 -8.47 -15.96
C THR A 95 -8.16 -7.24 -16.78
N GLY A 96 -7.40 -6.30 -16.22
CA GLY A 96 -7.08 -5.03 -16.87
C GLY A 96 -8.30 -4.15 -17.07
N ALA A 97 -9.38 -4.37 -16.33
CA ALA A 97 -10.56 -3.52 -16.38
C ALA A 97 -10.14 -2.08 -16.03
N PRO A 98 -10.54 -1.07 -16.83
CA PRO A 98 -10.16 0.29 -16.55
C PRO A 98 -10.71 0.67 -15.17
N SER A 99 -9.82 0.87 -14.21
CA SER A 99 -10.11 1.48 -12.92
C SER A 99 -10.52 2.93 -13.16
N ASN A 100 -11.75 3.14 -13.64
CA ASN A 100 -12.32 4.44 -13.90
C ASN A 100 -12.68 5.11 -12.57
N ARG A 101 -11.67 5.52 -11.79
CA ARG A 101 -11.84 6.43 -10.63
C ARG A 101 -10.58 6.96 -9.96
N LEU A 102 -9.37 6.43 -10.22
CA LEU A 102 -8.17 6.84 -9.48
C LEU A 102 -7.44 8.09 -10.00
N LEU A 103 -8.00 8.83 -10.98
CA LEU A 103 -7.46 10.13 -11.42
C LEU A 103 -8.42 11.32 -11.26
N GLU A 104 -9.60 11.14 -10.68
CA GLU A 104 -10.44 12.25 -10.22
C GLU A 104 -9.84 12.79 -8.90
N ARG A 105 -8.74 13.55 -9.01
CA ARG A 105 -8.14 14.27 -7.88
C ARG A 105 -9.06 15.45 -7.51
N PRO A 106 -9.69 15.49 -6.32
CA PRO A 106 -10.29 16.73 -5.88
C PRO A 106 -9.17 17.68 -5.44
N GLY A 107 -9.01 18.83 -6.11
CA GLY A 107 -8.24 19.93 -5.56
C GLY A 107 -7.14 20.59 -6.41
N ARG A 108 -7.17 20.52 -7.75
CA ARG A 108 -6.48 21.57 -8.54
C ARG A 108 -7.29 22.86 -8.43
N ARG A 109 -7.02 23.64 -7.37
CA ARG A 109 -7.30 25.07 -7.35
C ARG A 109 -6.63 25.68 -8.58
N THR A 110 -7.42 26.03 -9.59
CA THR A 110 -7.00 26.92 -10.67
C THR A 110 -6.50 28.20 -10.03
N LEU A 111 -5.20 28.45 -10.10
CA LEU A 111 -4.65 29.78 -9.85
C LEU A 111 -5.27 30.69 -10.92
N HIS A 112 -6.27 31.49 -10.53
CA HIS A 112 -6.70 32.60 -11.36
C HIS A 112 -5.51 33.56 -11.49
N PRO A 113 -5.24 34.11 -12.69
CA PRO A 113 -4.21 35.11 -12.85
C PRO A 113 -4.64 36.36 -12.08
N ARG A 114 -3.98 36.65 -10.95
CA ARG A 114 -4.12 37.93 -10.29
C ARG A 114 -3.49 38.99 -11.19
N GLY A 115 -4.36 39.81 -11.77
CA GLY A 115 -4.23 41.26 -11.86
C GLY A 115 -2.94 41.79 -12.48
N ALA A 116 -3.08 42.30 -13.70
CA ALA A 116 -2.17 43.25 -14.31
C ALA A 116 -1.78 44.37 -13.32
N VAL A 117 -0.48 44.61 -13.18
CA VAL A 117 0.07 45.85 -12.61
C VAL A 117 -0.09 46.93 -13.70
N PRO A 118 -0.79 48.05 -13.46
CA PRO A 118 -0.85 49.12 -14.44
C PRO A 118 0.50 49.82 -14.52
N ALA A 119 1.00 49.96 -15.74
CA ALA A 119 2.16 50.77 -16.09
C ALA A 119 1.95 52.21 -15.63
N GLY A 120 2.87 52.71 -14.79
CA GLY A 120 2.96 54.12 -14.43
C GLY A 120 3.21 54.96 -15.68
N ARG A 121 2.30 55.91 -15.93
CA ARG A 121 2.44 56.90 -17.00
C ARG A 121 3.54 57.89 -16.64
N SER A 122 4.50 57.98 -17.54
CA SER A 122 5.34 59.15 -17.74
C SER A 122 4.48 60.37 -18.05
N THR A 123 4.64 61.44 -17.28
CA THR A 123 4.23 62.79 -17.67
C THR A 123 5.49 63.64 -17.73
N ALA A 124 5.91 63.98 -18.95
CA ALA A 124 6.86 65.04 -19.22
C ALA A 124 6.11 66.38 -19.37
N GLY A 125 6.68 67.44 -18.80
CA GLY A 125 6.62 68.80 -19.34
C GLY A 125 5.57 69.75 -18.76
N ARG A 126 6.04 70.70 -17.93
CA ARG A 126 6.09 72.10 -18.34
C ARG A 126 7.18 72.84 -17.57
#